data_AF-A0A0T7AP86-F1
#
_entry.id   AF-A0A0T7AP86-F1
#
_cell.length_a   1.000
_cell.length_b   1.000
_cell.length_c   1.000
_cell.angle_alpha   90.00
_cell.angle_beta   90.00
_cell.angle_gamma   90.00
#
_symmetry.space_group_name_H-M   'P 1'
#
loop_
_entity.id
_entity.type
_entity.pdbx_description
1 polymer ?
#
loop_
_entity_poly.entity_id
_entity_poly.type
_entity_poly.pdbx_seq_one_letter_code
_entity_poly.pdbx_strand_id
1 'polypeptide(L)'
;MIQVGDKFTRHWVGHEECYKGRIYQVEGVYRNCTCGKPEWLTGKPEMPRRPHIHIRAKLIKAPVKYMEGDKGFYFGPLDEDTLRDIDSPEKSWVEIVYQKGDELSLFNQRK
;
A
#
# COMPACT_ATOMS: atom_id res chain seq x y z
N MET A 1 3.25 -2.26 -11.84
CA MET A 1 4.14 -2.05 -10.68
C MET A 1 3.85 -0.67 -10.09
N ILE A 2 3.52 -0.59 -8.80
CA ILE A 2 3.18 0.68 -8.13
C ILE A 2 4.42 1.59 -7.97
N GLN A 3 4.24 2.90 -8.11
CA GLN A 3 5.28 3.94 -8.10
C GLN A 3 4.95 5.10 -7.16
N VAL A 4 5.96 5.92 -6.85
CA VAL A 4 5.77 7.16 -6.10
C VAL A 4 4.85 8.10 -6.89
N GLY A 5 3.87 8.69 -6.22
CA GLY A 5 2.85 9.54 -6.83
C GLY A 5 1.56 8.79 -7.20
N ASP A 6 1.61 7.46 -7.38
CA ASP A 6 0.41 6.65 -7.62
C ASP A 6 -0.60 6.83 -6.49
N LYS A 7 -1.88 6.76 -6.86
CA LYS A 7 -2.99 6.81 -5.92
C LYS A 7 -3.61 5.43 -5.79
N PHE A 8 -4.02 5.07 -4.58
CA PHE A 8 -4.64 3.77 -4.35
C PHE A 8 -5.68 3.78 -3.23
N THR A 9 -6.57 2.80 -3.27
CA THR A 9 -7.46 2.42 -2.17
C THR A 9 -6.94 1.15 -1.51
N ARG A 10 -7.20 0.99 -0.21
CA ARG A 10 -6.88 -0.23 0.53
C ARG A 10 -8.16 -1.06 0.70
N HIS A 11 -8.06 -2.34 0.40
CA HIS A 11 -9.10 -3.32 0.65
C HIS A 11 -8.68 -4.25 1.77
N TRP A 12 -9.55 -4.46 2.73
CA TRP A 12 -9.36 -5.44 3.79
C TRP A 12 -10.71 -6.05 4.15
N VAL A 13 -10.87 -7.32 3.79
CA VAL A 13 -12.08 -8.10 4.03
C VAL A 13 -12.35 -8.19 5.53
N GLY A 14 -13.56 -7.84 5.94
CA GLY A 14 -13.98 -7.76 7.35
C GLY A 14 -13.62 -6.45 8.06
N HIS A 15 -12.91 -5.54 7.38
CA HIS A 15 -12.51 -4.22 7.88
C HIS A 15 -12.78 -3.10 6.86
N GLU A 16 -13.73 -3.30 5.95
CA GLU A 16 -14.00 -2.42 4.81
C GLU A 16 -14.35 -1.00 5.26
N GLU A 17 -15.13 -0.87 6.33
CA GLU A 17 -15.56 0.41 6.92
C GLU A 17 -14.38 1.29 7.34
N CYS A 18 -13.23 0.71 7.71
CA CYS A 18 -12.04 1.46 8.08
C CYS A 18 -11.36 2.17 6.90
N TYR A 19 -11.60 1.71 5.67
CA TYR A 19 -10.92 2.21 4.47
C TYR A 19 -11.87 2.83 3.44
N LYS A 20 -13.17 2.68 3.64
CA LYS A 20 -14.22 3.21 2.76
C LYS A 20 -14.03 4.70 2.52
N GLY A 21 -13.98 5.09 1.24
CA GLY A 21 -13.83 6.50 0.82
C GLY A 21 -12.45 7.11 1.05
N ARG A 22 -11.46 6.33 1.50
CA ARG A 22 -10.08 6.80 1.68
C ARG A 22 -9.26 6.60 0.42
N ILE A 23 -8.48 7.60 0.04
CA ILE A 23 -7.51 7.50 -1.06
C ILE A 23 -6.15 7.92 -0.55
N TYR A 24 -5.16 7.09 -0.82
CA TYR A 24 -3.77 7.30 -0.44
C TYR A 24 -2.95 7.67 -1.67
N GLN A 25 -1.91 8.48 -1.47
CA GLN A 25 -0.89 8.73 -2.48
C GLN A 25 0.45 8.18 -2.00
N VAL A 26 1.09 7.38 -2.84
CA VAL A 26 2.39 6.79 -2.54
C VAL A 26 3.45 7.88 -2.39
N GLU A 27 4.13 7.87 -1.24
CA GLU A 27 5.30 8.71 -0.95
C GLU A 27 6.62 7.93 -1.11
N GLY A 28 6.59 6.60 -0.97
CA GLY A 28 7.76 5.74 -1.13
C GLY A 28 7.41 4.27 -1.30
N VAL A 29 8.23 3.54 -2.06
CA VAL A 29 8.11 2.08 -2.26
C VAL A 29 9.42 1.41 -1.88
N TYR A 30 9.38 0.56 -0.86
CA TYR A 30 10.52 -0.23 -0.40
C TYR A 30 10.42 -1.61 -1.04
N ARG A 31 11.30 -1.90 -2.00
CA ARG A 31 11.32 -3.16 -2.77
C ARG A 31 12.28 -4.17 -2.19
N ASN A 32 12.13 -5.43 -2.59
CA ASN A 32 12.97 -6.56 -2.18
C ASN A 32 13.09 -6.68 -0.64
N CYS A 33 12.05 -6.27 0.07
CA CYS A 33 11.99 -6.46 1.51
C CYS A 33 11.82 -7.95 1.80
N THR A 34 12.54 -8.43 2.81
CA THR A 34 12.43 -9.80 3.31
C THR A 34 12.08 -9.82 4.79
N CYS A 35 11.58 -8.70 5.34
CA CYS A 35 11.29 -8.59 6.78
C CYS A 35 10.34 -9.70 7.25
N GLY A 36 10.59 -10.20 8.46
CA GLY A 36 9.70 -11.15 9.11
C GLY A 36 8.45 -10.46 9.64
N LYS A 37 7.56 -11.28 10.21
CA LYS A 37 6.51 -10.72 11.07
C LYS A 37 7.17 -10.28 12.37
N PRO A 38 6.88 -9.07 12.88
CA PRO A 38 7.51 -8.59 14.10
C PRO A 38 7.30 -9.52 15.28
N GLU A 39 8.31 -9.62 16.15
CA GLU A 39 8.23 -10.48 17.34
C GLU A 39 7.09 -10.06 18.26
N TRP A 40 6.85 -8.75 18.43
CA TRP A 40 5.75 -8.23 19.25
C TRP A 40 4.36 -8.65 18.75
N LEU A 41 4.24 -8.99 17.45
CA LEU A 41 2.98 -9.43 16.85
C LEU A 41 2.78 -10.95 16.96
N THR A 42 3.86 -11.72 16.87
CA THR A 42 3.79 -13.19 16.76
C THR A 42 4.29 -13.94 17.98
N GLY A 43 4.97 -13.27 18.91
CA GLY A 43 5.69 -13.86 20.04
C GLY A 43 6.86 -14.75 19.62
N LYS A 44 7.32 -14.66 18.37
CA LYS A 44 8.39 -15.49 17.80
C LYS A 44 9.45 -14.61 17.14
N PRO A 45 10.72 -15.07 17.08
CA PRO A 45 11.76 -14.35 16.36
C PRO A 45 11.36 -14.06 14.91
N GLU A 46 11.72 -12.87 14.43
CA GLU A 46 11.45 -12.47 13.06
C GLU A 46 12.21 -13.38 12.09
N MET A 47 11.48 -14.13 11.26
CA MET A 47 12.08 -14.95 10.21
C MET A 47 11.95 -14.27 8.85
N PRO A 48 13.02 -14.26 8.03
CA PRO A 48 12.93 -13.71 6.69
C PRO A 48 11.82 -14.35 5.85
N ARG A 49 11.11 -13.53 5.08
CA ARG A 49 10.02 -13.97 4.19
C ARG A 49 10.42 -13.82 2.72
N ARG A 50 9.56 -14.35 1.83
CA ARG A 50 9.71 -14.14 0.38
C ARG A 50 9.81 -12.64 0.06
N PRO A 51 10.57 -12.23 -0.97
CA PRO A 51 10.68 -10.83 -1.37
C PRO A 51 9.31 -10.20 -1.58
N HIS A 52 9.13 -9.00 -1.03
CA HIS A 52 7.88 -8.24 -1.09
C HIS A 52 8.15 -6.75 -1.04
N ILE A 53 7.09 -5.96 -1.16
CA ILE A 53 7.13 -4.51 -1.09
C ILE A 53 6.44 -3.97 0.17
N HIS A 54 6.91 -2.82 0.64
CA HIS A 54 6.16 -1.94 1.51
C HIS A 54 5.95 -0.59 0.82
N ILE A 55 4.78 -0.01 1.03
CA ILE A 55 4.37 1.27 0.51
C ILE A 55 4.24 2.22 1.68
N ARG A 56 4.98 3.33 1.66
CA ARG A 56 4.69 4.48 2.49
C ARG A 56 3.79 5.43 1.71
N ALA A 57 2.72 5.91 2.35
CA ALA A 57 1.79 6.80 1.71
C ALA A 57 1.24 7.86 2.67
N LYS A 58 0.69 8.91 2.07
CA LYS A 58 -0.13 9.93 2.75
C LYS A 58 -1.59 9.76 2.37
N LEU A 59 -2.49 10.08 3.29
CA LEU A 59 -3.92 10.07 3.06
C LEU A 59 -4.33 11.38 2.38
N ILE A 60 -4.81 11.33 1.13
CA ILE A 60 -5.15 12.54 0.35
C ILE A 60 -6.66 12.77 0.23
N LYS A 61 -7.46 11.77 0.57
CA LYS A 61 -8.92 11.88 0.62
C LYS A 61 -9.44 10.99 1.74
N ALA A 62 -10.36 11.49 2.55
CA ALA A 62 -11.02 10.70 3.58
C ALA A 62 -12.48 11.15 3.77
N PRO A 63 -13.38 10.28 4.27
CA PRO A 63 -14.74 10.71 4.65
C PRO A 63 -14.74 11.82 5.70
N VAL A 64 -13.70 11.86 6.54
CA VAL A 64 -13.52 12.84 7.62
C VAL A 64 -12.36 13.75 7.28
N LYS A 65 -12.66 15.00 6.90
CA LYS A 65 -11.68 15.93 6.28
C LYS A 65 -10.43 16.21 7.11
N TYR A 66 -10.50 16.19 8.45
CA TYR A 66 -9.33 16.48 9.27
C TYR A 66 -8.21 15.44 9.14
N MET A 67 -8.53 14.23 8.65
CA MET A 67 -7.55 13.17 8.42
C MET A 67 -6.80 13.33 7.10
N GLU A 68 -7.27 14.21 6.20
CA GLU A 68 -6.60 14.47 4.93
C GLU A 68 -5.29 15.21 5.18
N GLY A 69 -4.21 14.73 4.58
CA GLY A 69 -2.85 15.23 4.80
C GLY A 69 -2.05 14.43 5.83
N ASP A 70 -2.69 13.51 6.58
CA ASP A 70 -1.98 12.59 7.47
C ASP A 70 -0.95 11.77 6.69
N LYS A 71 0.26 11.66 7.25
CA LYS A 71 1.41 10.98 6.64
C LYS A 71 1.84 9.78 7.48
N GLY A 72 2.71 8.96 6.90
CA GLY A 72 3.33 7.85 7.63
C GLY A 72 2.47 6.59 7.67
N PHE A 73 1.49 6.46 6.78
CA PHE A 73 0.80 5.19 6.60
C PHE A 73 1.75 4.22 5.89
N TYR A 74 1.91 3.04 6.47
CA TYR A 74 2.67 1.94 5.88
C TYR A 74 1.73 0.80 5.50
N PHE A 75 1.83 0.37 4.25
CA PHE A 75 1.08 -0.75 3.71
C PHE A 75 2.07 -1.81 3.24
N GLY A 76 1.84 -3.03 3.66
CA GLY A 76 2.80 -4.11 3.48
C GLY A 76 2.49 -5.18 4.51
N PRO A 77 2.91 -6.41 4.26
CA PRO A 77 3.80 -6.85 3.18
C PRO A 77 3.01 -7.25 1.93
N LEU A 78 3.34 -6.67 0.76
CA LEU A 78 2.59 -6.90 -0.49
C LEU A 78 3.45 -7.53 -1.58
N ASP A 79 2.83 -8.38 -2.38
CA ASP A 79 3.41 -8.91 -3.61
C ASP A 79 3.52 -7.77 -4.67
N GLU A 80 4.66 -7.66 -5.34
CA GLU A 80 4.97 -6.50 -6.21
C GLU A 80 4.07 -6.42 -7.44
N ASP A 81 3.71 -7.58 -7.99
CA ASP A 81 2.96 -7.70 -9.23
C ASP A 81 1.46 -7.63 -8.98
N THR A 82 1.00 -8.30 -7.92
CA THR A 82 -0.44 -8.41 -7.63
C THR A 82 -0.95 -7.34 -6.66
N LEU A 83 -0.05 -6.69 -5.91
CA LEU A 83 -0.38 -5.71 -4.85
C LEU A 83 -1.29 -6.29 -3.75
N ARG A 84 -1.28 -7.61 -3.60
CA ARG A 84 -2.00 -8.36 -2.57
C ARG A 84 -1.07 -8.69 -1.41
N ASP A 85 -1.64 -8.88 -0.23
CA ASP A 85 -0.88 -9.34 0.94
C ASP A 85 -0.20 -10.69 0.64
N ILE A 86 1.07 -10.81 1.01
CA ILE A 86 1.85 -12.01 0.66
C ILE A 86 1.43 -13.27 1.43
N ASP A 87 0.81 -13.11 2.59
CA ASP A 87 0.40 -14.18 3.50
C ASP A 87 -1.12 -14.46 3.40
N SER A 88 -1.92 -13.48 2.97
CA SER A 88 -3.38 -13.59 2.86
C SER A 88 -3.93 -12.76 1.70
N PRO A 89 -3.61 -13.14 0.45
CA PRO A 89 -3.90 -12.34 -0.75
C PRO A 89 -5.40 -12.14 -1.01
N GLU A 90 -6.25 -13.01 -0.50
CA GLU A 90 -7.71 -12.93 -0.55
C GLU A 90 -8.30 -11.96 0.48
N LYS A 91 -7.57 -11.69 1.56
CA LYS A 91 -8.06 -10.85 2.67
C LYS A 91 -7.70 -9.40 2.51
N SER A 92 -6.57 -9.09 1.85
CA SER A 92 -6.14 -7.71 1.75
C SER A 92 -5.27 -7.41 0.53
N TRP A 93 -5.54 -6.27 -0.11
CA TRP A 93 -4.79 -5.79 -1.26
C TRP A 93 -4.91 -4.26 -1.37
N VAL A 94 -4.05 -3.66 -2.19
CA VAL A 94 -4.21 -2.27 -2.62
C VAL A 94 -4.60 -2.25 -4.09
N GLU A 95 -5.49 -1.32 -4.45
CA GLU A 95 -5.97 -1.14 -5.80
C GLU A 95 -5.58 0.26 -6.27
N ILE A 96 -4.84 0.35 -7.38
CA ILE A 96 -4.47 1.63 -7.97
C ILE A 96 -5.73 2.28 -8.54
N VAL A 97 -5.96 3.54 -8.17
CA VAL A 97 -7.11 4.32 -8.64
C VAL A 97 -6.64 5.54 -9.42
N TYR A 98 -7.36 5.86 -10.48
CA TYR A 98 -7.11 7.04 -11.31
C TYR A 98 -8.20 8.07 -11.07
N GLN A 99 -7.81 9.32 -10.85
CA GLN A 99 -8.72 10.46 -10.72
C GLN A 99 -8.64 11.36 -11.94
N LYS A 100 -9.72 12.10 -12.19
CA LYS A 100 -9.73 13.12 -13.24
C LYS A 100 -8.61 14.15 -12.98
N GLY A 101 -7.72 14.31 -13.95
CA GLY A 101 -6.52 15.15 -13.82
C GLY A 101 -5.24 14.38 -13.47
N ASP A 102 -5.32 13.07 -13.22
CA ASP A 102 -4.12 12.22 -13.23
C ASP A 102 -3.65 12.08 -14.67
N GLU A 103 -2.55 12.75 -15.00
CA GLU A 103 -1.88 12.55 -16.27
C GLU A 103 -1.29 11.14 -16.29
N LEU A 104 -1.78 10.31 -17.21
CA LEU A 104 -1.08 9.09 -17.59
C LEU A 104 0.24 9.53 -18.21
N SER A 105 1.30 9.56 -17.39
CA SER A 105 2.66 9.76 -17.86
C SER A 105 3.10 8.53 -18.65
N LEU A 106 2.62 8.43 -19.90
CA LEU A 106 2.96 7.37 -20.86
C LEU A 106 4.44 7.37 -21.26
N PHE A 107 5.25 8.32 -20.75
CA PHE A 107 6.61 8.60 -21.21
C PHE A 107 7.73 8.28 -20.20
N ASN A 108 7.48 7.48 -19.17
CA ASN A 108 8.56 6.97 -18.31
C ASN A 108 9.05 5.56 -18.73
N GLN A 109 9.24 5.36 -20.04
CA GLN A 109 10.21 4.38 -20.52
C GLN A 109 11.55 5.10 -20.71
N ARG A 110 12.29 5.31 -19.61
CA ARG A 110 13.71 5.62 -19.75
C ARG A 110 14.46 4.29 -19.94
N LYS A 111 15.15 4.24 -21.07
CA LYS A 111 16.11 3.24 -21.55
C LYS A 111 17.09 2.79 -20.49
#